data_AF-A0A6M0RNV9-F1
#
_entry.id   AF-A0A6M0RNV9-F1
#
_cell.length_a   1.000
_cell.length_b   1.000
_cell.length_c   1.000
_cell.angle_alpha   90.00
_cell.angle_beta   90.00
_cell.angle_gamma   90.00
#
_symmetry.space_group_name_H-M   'P 1'
#
loop_
_entity.id
_entity.type
_entity.pdbx_description
1 polymer ?
#
loop_
_entity_poly.entity_id
_entity_poly.type
_entity_poly.pdbx_seq_one_letter_code
_entity_poly.pdbx_strand_id
1 'polypeptide(L)'
;MFIPETSQTVTPPVVVGADLLPSTAHNSITPTPHPSIPLALYSPMVAHEINHEAAPSLTANPKQIHRIKGTVKNDNLVGTANNDIIQGKAGEDHLLGNAGHDRLLGGQGDDYLHGGADNDRLLGEAGHDQLIGGSGNDVLLGGQGNDRLFGQAGRDRIRGGVGDDQLDGGTGQDRLFGGAGRDRLIDRDGGDVLVGGAGADEFWIGSGTNGITRIRDFQRGRDRIKFTQLGLTYNNLSFDRQGHHTIISHQDQQLVKLHNIHPHQLKANNFEFGDASLIATLQAALESSEAPGANLHIITGDGSVWNGAAGLANLENGTPMPADAAMDIGSITKPMVAVVTLQLMQEGKLNLDDTLSQWLPNTIGKIEHSETITLRQLLNHSSGIPDFLDDDFAAAILSDPHRIWQPEDFLQLAYGEPGNFTPGERHSYSNTNYTLLGLIIEAATGDSLGGQLRSRLFEPLGMDASSVVYDNEMTDNVLRGYVDIQEIDPSAESQLVPVFFHPTAQGFGEGGVIASVADLARFSEALHNGELLTPNAFNLMQQESLVVEEGDRDRYGLGLELRDTPGGPLLGHNGGFPGAGSFMYFLPEQQLTIVTLENQEETSGQPFINLFKALLTAEE
;
A
#
# COMPACT_ATOMS: atom_id res chain seq x y z
N MET A 1 -68.23 9.50 -30.76
CA MET A 1 -68.06 8.13 -31.27
C MET A 1 -67.56 7.32 -30.09
N PHE A 2 -68.41 6.61 -29.33
CA PHE A 2 -69.15 5.39 -29.70
C PHE A 2 -68.25 4.22 -30.12
N ILE A 3 -68.33 3.18 -29.29
CA ILE A 3 -67.78 1.81 -29.34
C ILE A 3 -68.75 0.91 -30.19
N PRO A 4 -68.72 -0.46 -30.32
CA PRO A 4 -67.96 -1.51 -29.60
C PRO A 4 -67.54 -2.80 -30.41
N GLU A 5 -67.20 -3.89 -29.68
CA GLU A 5 -67.44 -5.34 -29.98
C GLU A 5 -66.58 -6.08 -31.05
N THR A 6 -66.31 -7.41 -31.03
CA THR A 6 -66.52 -8.49 -30.02
C THR A 6 -65.56 -9.70 -30.18
N SER A 7 -65.51 -10.48 -29.09
CA SER A 7 -65.03 -11.84 -28.80
C SER A 7 -65.37 -13.02 -29.74
N GLN A 8 -64.61 -14.13 -29.58
CA GLN A 8 -65.05 -15.49 -29.18
C GLN A 8 -63.84 -16.46 -29.10
N THR A 9 -63.46 -17.01 -27.93
CA THR A 9 -63.75 -18.39 -27.39
C THR A 9 -63.26 -19.56 -28.27
N VAL A 10 -62.61 -20.61 -27.75
CA VAL A 10 -63.20 -21.76 -27.01
C VAL A 10 -62.16 -22.52 -26.15
N THR A 11 -62.59 -23.04 -24.98
CA THR A 11 -61.93 -24.04 -24.09
C THR A 11 -62.73 -25.39 -24.16
N PRO A 12 -62.48 -26.55 -23.46
CA PRO A 12 -61.67 -26.81 -22.24
C PRO A 12 -60.96 -28.23 -22.21
N PRO A 13 -61.12 -29.18 -21.23
CA PRO A 13 -60.25 -29.39 -20.04
C PRO A 13 -59.77 -30.85 -19.74
N VAL A 14 -59.21 -31.06 -18.52
CA VAL A 14 -59.27 -32.24 -17.60
C VAL A 14 -57.97 -33.04 -17.32
N VAL A 15 -57.76 -33.32 -16.03
CA VAL A 15 -56.78 -34.19 -15.36
C VAL A 15 -57.48 -35.41 -14.73
N VAL A 16 -56.99 -36.64 -14.94
CA VAL A 16 -57.08 -37.86 -14.07
C VAL A 16 -55.97 -38.82 -14.55
N GLY A 17 -55.22 -39.61 -13.75
CA GLY A 17 -55.17 -39.83 -12.30
C GLY A 17 -54.00 -40.77 -11.92
N ALA A 18 -53.93 -41.20 -10.64
CA ALA A 18 -52.87 -42.05 -10.09
C ALA A 18 -53.18 -43.57 -10.21
N ASP A 19 -52.19 -44.48 -10.02
CA ASP A 19 -51.89 -45.14 -8.71
C ASP A 19 -51.05 -46.46 -8.79
N LEU A 20 -50.37 -46.82 -7.67
CA LEU A 20 -49.96 -48.16 -7.17
C LEU A 20 -48.74 -49.01 -7.67
N LEU A 21 -47.57 -48.84 -6.99
CA LEU A 21 -46.73 -49.84 -6.24
C LEU A 21 -46.07 -51.11 -6.96
N PRO A 22 -45.32 -52.05 -6.29
CA PRO A 22 -43.85 -51.94 -6.05
C PRO A 22 -43.00 -53.25 -6.21
N SER A 23 -41.65 -53.17 -6.12
CA SER A 23 -40.71 -54.22 -5.60
C SER A 23 -39.32 -53.58 -5.36
N THR A 24 -38.56 -53.72 -4.26
CA THR A 24 -38.11 -54.81 -3.35
C THR A 24 -36.99 -55.72 -3.87
N ALA A 25 -35.75 -55.46 -3.48
CA ALA A 25 -34.74 -56.47 -3.15
C ALA A 25 -33.57 -55.90 -2.31
N HIS A 26 -33.33 -56.46 -1.12
CA HIS A 26 -32.06 -56.35 -0.40
C HIS A 26 -31.06 -57.39 -0.96
N ASN A 27 -29.76 -57.09 -0.92
CA ASN A 27 -28.83 -57.91 -0.10
C ASN A 27 -27.43 -57.29 0.00
N SER A 28 -26.83 -57.47 1.17
CA SER A 28 -25.42 -57.23 1.50
C SER A 28 -24.61 -58.52 1.39
N ILE A 29 -23.27 -58.42 1.37
CA ILE A 29 -22.28 -59.18 2.20
C ILE A 29 -20.83 -58.90 1.72
N THR A 30 -19.88 -59.12 2.63
CA THR A 30 -18.49 -58.63 2.75
C THR A 30 -17.39 -59.57 2.14
N PRO A 31 -16.08 -59.21 2.17
CA PRO A 31 -15.07 -59.69 1.18
C PRO A 31 -13.99 -60.68 1.71
N THR A 32 -12.83 -60.75 1.00
CA THR A 32 -11.51 -61.43 1.27
C THR A 32 -11.26 -62.78 0.56
N PRO A 33 -10.00 -63.31 0.40
CA PRO A 33 -8.65 -62.70 0.49
C PRO A 33 -7.68 -63.04 -0.70
N HIS A 34 -6.43 -62.54 -0.64
CA HIS A 34 -5.26 -62.96 -1.46
C HIS A 34 -4.74 -64.38 -1.16
N PRO A 35 -3.89 -64.95 -2.03
CA PRO A 35 -2.55 -65.39 -1.58
C PRO A 35 -1.36 -65.05 -2.53
N SER A 36 -0.13 -65.33 -2.07
CA SER A 36 1.17 -64.78 -2.53
C SER A 36 2.17 -65.82 -3.11
N ILE A 37 3.48 -65.42 -3.20
CA ILE A 37 4.75 -66.20 -3.38
C ILE A 37 5.11 -66.47 -4.88
N PRO A 38 6.41 -66.43 -5.35
CA PRO A 38 7.73 -66.32 -4.67
C PRO A 38 8.66 -65.15 -5.15
N LEU A 39 9.95 -65.20 -4.78
CA LEU A 39 11.13 -64.41 -5.21
C LEU A 39 12.20 -65.32 -5.87
N ALA A 40 13.13 -64.73 -6.65
CA ALA A 40 14.53 -65.17 -6.83
C ALA A 40 15.37 -64.04 -7.49
N LEU A 41 16.71 -63.99 -7.51
CA LEU A 41 17.84 -64.12 -6.55
C LEU A 41 19.16 -64.18 -7.40
N TYR A 42 20.20 -63.40 -7.05
CA TYR A 42 21.58 -63.38 -7.65
C TYR A 42 21.72 -62.93 -9.13
N SER A 43 22.80 -62.31 -9.65
CA SER A 43 23.96 -61.54 -9.11
C SER A 43 24.72 -60.84 -10.29
N PRO A 44 25.79 -60.03 -10.09
CA PRO A 44 26.23 -59.00 -11.07
C PRO A 44 27.40 -59.38 -12.00
N MET A 45 27.59 -58.65 -13.14
CA MET A 45 28.84 -57.92 -13.51
C MET A 45 28.91 -57.33 -14.95
N VAL A 46 29.41 -56.09 -15.04
CA VAL A 46 30.24 -55.46 -16.11
C VAL A 46 29.64 -55.08 -17.50
N ALA A 47 29.36 -53.77 -17.60
CA ALA A 47 29.70 -52.78 -18.66
C ALA A 47 29.70 -53.12 -20.18
N HIS A 48 28.90 -52.34 -20.92
CA HIS A 48 29.35 -51.70 -22.15
C HIS A 48 28.71 -50.30 -22.30
N GLU A 49 29.51 -49.27 -22.58
CA GLU A 49 29.02 -47.92 -22.90
C GLU A 49 28.41 -47.86 -24.30
N ILE A 50 27.18 -47.38 -24.43
CA ILE A 50 26.70 -46.72 -25.66
C ILE A 50 25.78 -45.55 -25.23
N ASN A 51 26.15 -44.33 -25.60
CA ASN A 51 25.34 -43.14 -25.36
C ASN A 51 24.03 -43.19 -26.15
N HIS A 52 22.91 -42.99 -25.48
CA HIS A 52 21.71 -42.39 -26.07
C HIS A 52 20.93 -41.62 -25.00
N GLU A 53 20.80 -40.31 -25.18
CA GLU A 53 19.89 -39.48 -24.39
C GLU A 53 18.44 -39.89 -24.69
N ALA A 54 17.70 -40.31 -23.68
CA ALA A 54 16.25 -40.51 -23.76
C ALA A 54 15.60 -40.30 -22.38
N ALA A 55 14.93 -39.16 -22.24
CA ALA A 55 13.91 -38.79 -21.25
C ALA A 55 14.15 -39.18 -19.76
N PRO A 56 14.31 -38.21 -18.83
CA PRO A 56 14.20 -38.52 -17.41
C PRO A 56 12.79 -39.01 -17.08
N SER A 57 12.72 -40.25 -16.61
CA SER A 57 11.52 -40.86 -16.05
C SER A 57 10.99 -40.01 -14.88
N LEU A 58 9.75 -39.53 -14.98
CA LEU A 58 9.01 -38.94 -13.87
C LEU A 58 8.58 -40.01 -12.85
N THR A 59 9.55 -40.62 -12.18
CA THR A 59 9.33 -41.22 -10.86
C THR A 59 9.58 -40.13 -9.82
N ALA A 60 8.51 -39.45 -9.39
CA ALA A 60 8.58 -38.56 -8.25
C ALA A 60 9.06 -39.34 -7.02
N ASN A 61 10.28 -39.07 -6.57
CA ASN A 61 10.71 -39.46 -5.23
C ASN A 61 9.74 -38.79 -4.24
N PRO A 62 9.18 -39.49 -3.25
CA PRO A 62 8.42 -38.82 -2.20
C PRO A 62 9.33 -37.82 -1.49
N LYS A 63 8.93 -36.52 -1.44
CA LYS A 63 9.67 -35.45 -0.73
C LYS A 63 10.05 -35.97 0.66
N GLN A 64 11.34 -35.91 0.99
CA GLN A 64 11.87 -36.45 2.24
C GLN A 64 11.42 -35.57 3.42
N ILE A 65 10.87 -36.17 4.47
CA ILE A 65 10.41 -35.40 5.64
C ILE A 65 11.56 -35.16 6.62
N HIS A 66 12.03 -33.92 6.78
CA HIS A 66 12.96 -33.59 7.87
C HIS A 66 12.21 -33.28 9.17
N ARG A 67 12.95 -33.32 10.28
CA ARG A 67 12.44 -33.04 11.62
C ARG A 67 13.41 -32.15 12.36
N ILE A 68 13.00 -30.93 12.63
CA ILE A 68 13.76 -29.90 13.34
C ILE A 68 13.10 -29.69 14.70
N LYS A 69 13.90 -29.53 15.76
CA LYS A 69 13.41 -29.34 17.13
C LYS A 69 14.28 -28.35 17.88
N GLY A 70 13.64 -27.30 18.42
CA GLY A 70 14.21 -26.35 19.36
C GLY A 70 14.36 -26.95 20.77
N THR A 71 14.45 -26.09 21.76
CA THR A 71 14.95 -26.35 23.11
C THR A 71 13.87 -26.11 24.16
N VAL A 72 14.03 -25.10 25.02
CA VAL A 72 13.06 -24.52 25.97
C VAL A 72 13.42 -23.04 26.20
N LYS A 73 13.94 -22.42 25.15
CA LYS A 73 14.42 -21.05 25.02
C LYS A 73 14.19 -20.64 23.58
N ASN A 74 14.06 -19.34 23.36
CA ASN A 74 14.01 -18.69 22.05
C ASN A 74 15.03 -19.30 21.08
N ASP A 75 14.53 -20.03 20.08
CA ASP A 75 15.28 -20.68 19.01
C ASP A 75 14.92 -20.08 17.65
N ASN A 76 15.85 -20.10 16.69
CA ASN A 76 15.58 -19.77 15.29
C ASN A 76 15.75 -21.03 14.43
N LEU A 77 14.65 -21.51 13.87
CA LEU A 77 14.52 -22.83 13.24
C LEU A 77 14.08 -22.67 11.78
N VAL A 78 14.96 -23.03 10.85
CA VAL A 78 14.73 -22.86 9.41
C VAL A 78 14.67 -24.23 8.72
N GLY A 79 13.57 -24.47 8.01
CA GLY A 79 13.30 -25.65 7.19
C GLY A 79 14.05 -25.65 5.85
N THR A 80 13.55 -26.46 4.92
CA THR A 80 14.19 -26.74 3.62
C THR A 80 13.18 -26.56 2.48
N ALA A 81 13.55 -26.98 1.26
CA ALA A 81 12.61 -27.07 0.14
C ALA A 81 11.84 -28.42 0.09
N ASN A 82 11.66 -29.07 1.25
CA ASN A 82 10.92 -30.33 1.40
C ASN A 82 9.97 -30.23 2.60
N ASN A 83 8.94 -31.08 2.60
CA ASN A 83 7.95 -31.20 3.66
C ASN A 83 8.55 -31.44 5.05
N ASP A 84 8.68 -30.41 5.87
CA ASP A 84 9.40 -30.47 7.14
C ASP A 84 8.46 -30.46 8.35
N ILE A 85 8.96 -30.94 9.49
CA ILE A 85 8.27 -30.86 10.79
C ILE A 85 9.16 -30.10 11.74
N ILE A 86 8.77 -28.89 12.10
CA ILE A 86 9.52 -27.96 12.96
C ILE A 86 8.76 -27.83 14.28
N GLN A 87 9.47 -27.83 15.40
CA GLN A 87 8.88 -27.72 16.74
C GLN A 87 9.80 -26.88 17.64
N GLY A 88 9.37 -25.68 18.05
CA GLY A 88 10.08 -24.80 18.97
C GLY A 88 10.11 -25.35 20.40
N LYS A 89 8.90 -25.45 20.98
CA LYS A 89 8.42 -26.01 22.25
C LYS A 89 8.11 -24.98 23.33
N ALA A 90 9.07 -24.09 23.62
CA ALA A 90 8.95 -23.12 24.71
C ALA A 90 10.06 -22.08 24.61
N GLY A 91 9.72 -20.82 24.88
CA GLY A 91 10.51 -19.66 24.48
C GLY A 91 9.73 -18.84 23.46
N GLU A 92 10.26 -17.70 23.04
CA GLU A 92 9.75 -16.94 21.89
C GLU A 92 10.54 -17.46 20.66
N ASP A 93 9.99 -18.43 19.95
CA ASP A 93 10.66 -19.17 18.88
C ASP A 93 10.29 -18.61 17.49
N HIS A 94 11.28 -18.60 16.58
CA HIS A 94 11.13 -18.13 15.20
C HIS A 94 11.28 -19.29 14.22
N LEU A 95 10.18 -19.71 13.58
CA LEU A 95 10.08 -20.90 12.73
C LEU A 95 9.77 -20.52 11.28
N LEU A 96 10.63 -20.94 10.34
CA LEU A 96 10.42 -20.79 8.89
C LEU A 96 10.35 -22.17 8.21
N GLY A 97 9.28 -22.47 7.46
CA GLY A 97 9.18 -23.69 6.64
C GLY A 97 10.03 -23.60 5.36
N ASN A 98 9.78 -22.53 4.60
CA ASN A 98 10.27 -22.20 3.25
C ASN A 98 9.40 -22.80 2.13
N ALA A 99 9.61 -24.05 1.74
CA ALA A 99 8.87 -24.62 0.61
C ALA A 99 8.63 -26.13 0.77
N GLY A 100 7.37 -26.56 0.80
CA GLY A 100 7.01 -27.92 1.17
C GLY A 100 5.64 -27.94 1.80
N HIS A 101 5.10 -29.14 2.04
CA HIS A 101 3.93 -29.26 2.92
C HIS A 101 4.42 -29.43 4.35
N ASP A 102 4.67 -28.31 5.01
CA ASP A 102 5.36 -28.23 6.27
C ASP A 102 4.39 -28.24 7.45
N ARG A 103 4.92 -28.58 8.62
CA ARG A 103 4.18 -28.54 9.88
C ARG A 103 5.00 -27.92 10.98
N LEU A 104 4.69 -26.66 11.28
CA LEU A 104 5.33 -25.84 12.30
C LEU A 104 4.49 -25.90 13.58
N LEU A 105 5.18 -26.00 14.72
CA LEU A 105 4.59 -25.93 16.06
C LEU A 105 5.48 -24.98 16.88
N GLY A 106 4.92 -23.86 17.34
CA GLY A 106 5.55 -22.95 18.29
C GLY A 106 5.72 -23.64 19.64
N GLY A 107 4.76 -23.43 20.54
CA GLY A 107 4.59 -24.22 21.76
C GLY A 107 4.15 -23.40 22.97
N GLN A 108 5.10 -22.75 23.64
CA GLN A 108 4.85 -21.97 24.86
C GLN A 108 5.70 -20.69 24.91
N GLY A 109 5.07 -19.55 24.69
CA GLY A 109 5.73 -18.27 24.52
C GLY A 109 5.25 -17.62 23.23
N ASP A 110 5.59 -16.36 23.04
CA ASP A 110 5.04 -15.55 21.94
C ASP A 110 5.85 -15.87 20.66
N ASP A 111 5.33 -16.79 19.84
CA ASP A 111 6.07 -17.41 18.73
C ASP A 111 5.80 -16.75 17.36
N TYR A 112 6.80 -16.76 16.47
CA TYR A 112 6.66 -16.37 15.06
C TYR A 112 6.79 -17.59 14.15
N LEU A 113 5.77 -17.87 13.36
CA LEU A 113 5.72 -19.00 12.41
C LEU A 113 5.41 -18.50 11.00
N HIS A 114 6.22 -18.87 10.02
CA HIS A 114 5.96 -18.65 8.59
C HIS A 114 6.09 -19.97 7.81
N GLY A 115 5.03 -20.39 7.13
CA GLY A 115 5.02 -21.58 6.27
C GLY A 115 5.90 -21.39 5.04
N GLY A 116 5.42 -20.55 4.13
CA GLY A 116 6.14 -20.09 2.94
C GLY A 116 5.42 -20.45 1.65
N ALA A 117 5.69 -21.62 1.09
CA ALA A 117 5.15 -22.05 -0.20
C ALA A 117 4.82 -23.54 -0.24
N ASP A 118 3.76 -23.89 -1.00
CA ASP A 118 2.98 -25.13 -0.88
C ASP A 118 2.04 -25.11 0.36
N ASN A 119 1.12 -26.08 0.48
CA ASN A 119 0.11 -26.05 1.55
C ASN A 119 0.66 -26.46 2.93
N ASP A 120 0.58 -25.57 3.91
CA ASP A 120 1.22 -25.68 5.22
C ASP A 120 0.25 -25.85 6.40
N ARG A 121 0.80 -26.23 7.55
CA ARG A 121 0.07 -26.30 8.82
C ARG A 121 0.86 -25.72 9.99
N LEU A 122 0.40 -24.56 10.47
CA LEU A 122 1.01 -23.81 11.57
C LEU A 122 0.16 -23.96 12.85
N LEU A 123 0.81 -24.12 13.99
CA LEU A 123 0.21 -24.13 15.33
C LEU A 123 1.06 -23.26 16.26
N GLY A 124 0.51 -22.18 16.79
CA GLY A 124 1.17 -21.39 17.85
C GLY A 124 1.18 -22.13 19.19
N GLU A 125 0.01 -22.67 19.56
CA GLU A 125 -0.32 -23.38 20.81
C GLU A 125 -0.63 -22.49 22.02
N ALA A 126 0.34 -21.76 22.60
CA ALA A 126 0.11 -20.94 23.79
C ALA A 126 1.12 -19.80 23.96
N GLY A 127 0.69 -18.58 23.62
CA GLY A 127 1.47 -17.35 23.58
C GLY A 127 0.70 -16.29 22.80
N HIS A 128 1.26 -15.10 22.64
CA HIS A 128 0.76 -14.10 21.69
C HIS A 128 1.40 -14.32 20.32
N ASP A 129 0.86 -15.27 19.56
CA ASP A 129 1.55 -15.84 18.41
C ASP A 129 1.31 -15.07 17.10
N GLN A 130 2.33 -15.01 16.23
CA GLN A 130 2.20 -14.51 14.86
C GLN A 130 2.40 -15.65 13.85
N LEU A 131 1.34 -15.98 13.11
CA LEU A 131 1.32 -17.05 12.11
C LEU A 131 1.08 -16.47 10.71
N ILE A 132 1.93 -16.85 9.75
CA ILE A 132 1.80 -16.50 8.33
C ILE A 132 1.82 -17.78 7.50
N GLY A 133 0.76 -18.04 6.72
CA GLY A 133 0.67 -19.18 5.81
C GLY A 133 1.67 -19.03 4.67
N GLY A 134 1.33 -18.17 3.71
CA GLY A 134 2.18 -17.80 2.59
C GLY A 134 1.47 -18.07 1.26
N SER A 135 1.98 -18.98 0.45
CA SER A 135 1.38 -19.36 -0.83
C SER A 135 0.97 -20.83 -0.84
N GLY A 136 -0.31 -21.10 -0.61
CA GLY A 136 -0.76 -22.44 -0.25
C GLY A 136 -2.27 -22.57 -0.09
N ASN A 137 -2.71 -23.55 0.69
CA ASN A 137 -4.10 -23.68 1.13
C ASN A 137 -3.99 -24.13 2.59
N ASP A 138 -3.72 -23.16 3.43
CA ASP A 138 -2.99 -23.36 4.68
C ASP A 138 -3.93 -23.56 5.85
N VAL A 139 -3.38 -24.11 6.93
CA VAL A 139 -4.13 -24.31 8.16
C VAL A 139 -3.38 -23.69 9.33
N LEU A 140 -3.82 -22.51 9.74
CA LEU A 140 -3.26 -21.75 10.85
C LEU A 140 -4.17 -21.93 12.08
N LEU A 141 -3.56 -22.28 13.20
CA LEU A 141 -4.20 -22.31 14.52
C LEU A 141 -3.32 -21.51 15.48
N GLY A 142 -3.83 -20.43 16.08
CA GLY A 142 -3.14 -19.67 17.12
C GLY A 142 -3.09 -20.51 18.40
N GLY A 143 -3.95 -20.22 19.37
CA GLY A 143 -4.34 -21.18 20.38
C GLY A 143 -4.87 -20.56 21.67
N GLN A 144 -3.95 -20.13 22.53
CA GLN A 144 -4.22 -19.42 23.77
C GLN A 144 -3.37 -18.16 23.84
N GLY A 145 -4.02 -17.01 23.75
CA GLY A 145 -3.40 -15.70 23.68
C GLY A 145 -4.12 -14.85 22.65
N ASN A 146 -3.68 -13.60 22.52
CA ASN A 146 -4.19 -12.69 21.49
C ASN A 146 -3.27 -12.83 20.27
N ASP A 147 -3.72 -13.58 19.27
CA ASP A 147 -2.89 -14.04 18.17
C ASP A 147 -3.07 -13.17 16.89
N ARG A 148 -2.06 -13.16 16.01
CA ARG A 148 -2.14 -12.54 14.67
C ARG A 148 -1.91 -13.58 13.58
N LEU A 149 -2.94 -13.86 12.78
CA LEU A 149 -2.94 -14.93 11.79
C LEU A 149 -3.23 -14.39 10.38
N PHE A 150 -2.32 -14.67 9.44
CA PHE A 150 -2.39 -14.20 8.06
C PHE A 150 -2.32 -15.40 7.09
N GLY A 151 -3.39 -15.68 6.36
CA GLY A 151 -3.43 -16.76 5.36
C GLY A 151 -2.49 -16.49 4.18
N GLN A 152 -2.62 -15.27 3.64
CA GLN A 152 -1.92 -14.73 2.45
C GLN A 152 -2.54 -15.16 1.12
N ALA A 153 -2.12 -16.25 0.48
CA ALA A 153 -2.57 -16.58 -0.88
C ALA A 153 -3.05 -18.03 -1.03
N GLY A 154 -4.37 -18.22 -1.03
CA GLY A 154 -5.01 -19.41 -1.60
C GLY A 154 -6.41 -19.75 -1.10
N ARG A 155 -6.56 -20.73 -0.20
CA ARG A 155 -7.87 -21.13 0.38
C ARG A 155 -7.71 -21.66 1.80
N ASP A 156 -7.57 -20.71 2.71
CA ASP A 156 -6.98 -20.96 4.01
C ASP A 156 -8.04 -21.26 5.07
N ARG A 157 -7.57 -21.86 6.16
CA ARG A 157 -8.38 -22.20 7.33
C ARG A 157 -7.69 -21.68 8.55
N ILE A 158 -8.16 -20.52 8.99
CA ILE A 158 -7.55 -19.74 10.04
C ILE A 158 -8.44 -19.84 11.28
N ARG A 159 -7.83 -20.15 12.41
CA ARG A 159 -8.49 -20.12 13.70
C ARG A 159 -7.60 -19.47 14.73
N GLY A 160 -8.08 -18.43 15.40
CA GLY A 160 -7.42 -17.84 16.57
C GLY A 160 -7.47 -18.82 17.73
N GLY A 161 -8.33 -18.60 18.71
CA GLY A 161 -8.69 -19.62 19.68
C GLY A 161 -9.35 -19.08 20.93
N VAL A 162 -8.51 -18.60 21.86
CA VAL A 162 -8.90 -18.05 23.16
C VAL A 162 -8.02 -16.83 23.45
N GLY A 163 -8.59 -15.66 23.26
CA GLY A 163 -7.96 -14.35 23.36
C GLY A 163 -8.59 -13.41 22.33
N ASP A 164 -8.15 -12.16 22.30
CA ASP A 164 -8.65 -11.16 21.37
C ASP A 164 -7.84 -11.24 20.06
N ASP A 165 -8.30 -12.04 19.10
CA ASP A 165 -7.50 -12.46 17.94
C ASP A 165 -7.66 -11.58 16.70
N GLN A 166 -6.61 -11.44 15.89
CA GLN A 166 -6.65 -10.81 14.56
C GLN A 166 -6.41 -11.85 13.46
N LEU A 167 -7.43 -12.06 12.61
CA LEU A 167 -7.41 -13.02 11.50
C LEU A 167 -7.59 -12.30 10.17
N ASP A 168 -6.71 -12.58 9.21
CA ASP A 168 -6.75 -12.04 7.85
C ASP A 168 -6.60 -13.19 6.84
N GLY A 169 -7.61 -13.40 5.98
CA GLY A 169 -7.56 -14.43 4.94
C GLY A 169 -6.48 -14.14 3.91
N GLY A 170 -6.32 -12.87 3.53
CA GLY A 170 -5.56 -12.47 2.35
C GLY A 170 -6.40 -12.61 1.08
N THR A 171 -5.89 -13.35 0.09
CA THR A 171 -6.52 -13.55 -1.23
C THR A 171 -6.95 -15.00 -1.37
N GLY A 172 -8.24 -15.24 -1.61
CA GLY A 172 -8.68 -16.62 -1.64
C GLY A 172 -10.16 -16.87 -1.47
N GLN A 173 -10.48 -18.02 -0.89
CA GLN A 173 -11.84 -18.33 -0.44
C GLN A 173 -11.72 -19.06 0.89
N ASP A 174 -11.62 -18.24 1.92
CA ASP A 174 -11.02 -18.59 3.18
C ASP A 174 -12.09 -18.84 4.24
N ARG A 175 -11.64 -19.37 5.37
CA ARG A 175 -12.50 -19.70 6.50
C ARG A 175 -11.84 -19.27 7.79
N LEU A 176 -12.29 -18.13 8.30
CA LEU A 176 -11.80 -17.52 9.52
C LEU A 176 -12.76 -17.83 10.65
N PHE A 177 -12.22 -18.30 11.76
CA PHE A 177 -12.92 -18.58 13.01
C PHE A 177 -12.16 -17.88 14.14
N GLY A 178 -12.68 -16.80 14.72
CA GLY A 178 -12.03 -16.12 15.85
C GLY A 178 -11.92 -17.06 17.04
N GLY A 179 -12.97 -17.11 17.85
CA GLY A 179 -13.14 -18.15 18.86
C GLY A 179 -13.81 -17.62 20.11
N ALA A 180 -12.99 -17.12 21.02
CA ALA A 180 -13.44 -16.60 22.31
C ALA A 180 -12.52 -15.48 22.82
N GLY A 181 -12.94 -14.24 22.53
CA GLY A 181 -12.36 -12.99 22.98
C GLY A 181 -13.13 -11.84 22.36
N ARG A 182 -12.47 -10.79 21.89
CA ARG A 182 -12.99 -9.84 20.89
C ARG A 182 -12.14 -10.01 19.64
N ASP A 183 -12.71 -10.63 18.61
CA ASP A 183 -11.95 -11.04 17.44
C ASP A 183 -12.15 -10.07 16.28
N ARG A 184 -11.08 -9.79 15.53
CA ARG A 184 -11.12 -9.04 14.26
C ARG A 184 -10.89 -9.99 13.11
N LEU A 185 -11.90 -10.15 12.24
CA LEU A 185 -11.87 -11.02 11.07
C LEU A 185 -11.92 -10.16 9.79
N ILE A 186 -10.89 -10.27 8.95
CA ILE A 186 -10.69 -9.47 7.75
C ILE A 186 -10.86 -10.34 6.49
N ASP A 187 -11.82 -9.97 5.64
CA ASP A 187 -12.00 -10.48 4.27
C ASP A 187 -11.48 -9.40 3.30
N ARG A 188 -10.41 -9.69 2.55
CA ARG A 188 -9.86 -8.75 1.55
C ARG A 188 -10.43 -9.00 0.15
N ASP A 189 -10.49 -10.26 -0.31
CA ASP A 189 -11.06 -10.67 -1.61
C ASP A 189 -11.73 -12.06 -1.52
N GLY A 190 -12.58 -12.37 -2.49
CA GLY A 190 -13.02 -13.72 -2.86
C GLY A 190 -14.26 -14.23 -2.13
N GLY A 191 -14.64 -13.54 -1.04
CA GLY A 191 -15.92 -13.66 -0.37
C GLY A 191 -15.95 -14.86 0.58
N ASP A 192 -15.42 -14.62 1.77
CA ASP A 192 -15.04 -15.64 2.74
C ASP A 192 -16.20 -16.23 3.53
N VAL A 193 -15.88 -17.13 4.46
CA VAL A 193 -16.76 -17.56 5.53
C VAL A 193 -16.17 -17.15 6.87
N LEU A 194 -16.81 -16.15 7.50
CA LEU A 194 -16.37 -15.61 8.79
C LEU A 194 -17.28 -16.12 9.92
N VAL A 195 -16.66 -16.47 11.05
CA VAL A 195 -17.31 -16.91 12.29
C VAL A 195 -16.60 -16.22 13.46
N GLY A 196 -17.28 -15.28 14.13
CA GLY A 196 -16.67 -14.56 15.26
C GLY A 196 -16.55 -15.47 16.48
N GLY A 197 -17.68 -16.06 16.88
CA GLY A 197 -17.77 -17.00 17.99
C GLY A 197 -18.30 -16.35 19.26
N ALA A 198 -17.48 -16.34 20.31
CA ALA A 198 -17.89 -15.97 21.66
C ALA A 198 -17.50 -14.53 22.03
N GLY A 199 -17.51 -13.59 21.09
CA GLY A 199 -16.95 -12.26 21.31
C GLY A 199 -17.82 -11.06 20.95
N ALA A 200 -17.23 -9.88 21.08
CA ALA A 200 -17.78 -8.63 20.55
C ALA A 200 -17.01 -8.32 19.27
N ASP A 201 -17.38 -9.02 18.21
CA ASP A 201 -16.47 -9.29 17.10
C ASP A 201 -16.59 -8.25 15.97
N GLU A 202 -15.49 -7.97 15.31
CA GLU A 202 -15.38 -7.04 14.19
C GLU A 202 -15.18 -7.79 12.88
N PHE A 203 -16.14 -7.67 11.96
CA PHE A 203 -16.03 -8.22 10.61
C PHE A 203 -15.66 -7.11 9.63
N TRP A 204 -14.41 -7.07 9.19
CA TRP A 204 -13.89 -6.06 8.27
C TRP A 204 -14.04 -6.58 6.82
N ILE A 205 -14.73 -5.80 5.98
CA ILE A 205 -15.12 -6.17 4.62
C ILE A 205 -14.38 -5.27 3.63
N GLY A 206 -13.42 -5.86 2.92
CA GLY A 206 -12.54 -5.23 1.95
C GLY A 206 -13.21 -4.73 0.67
N SER A 207 -12.54 -3.81 -0.01
CA SER A 207 -12.84 -3.45 -1.40
C SER A 207 -12.31 -4.53 -2.33
N GLY A 208 -13.20 -5.13 -3.13
CA GLY A 208 -12.79 -6.00 -4.23
C GLY A 208 -13.28 -7.44 -4.16
N THR A 209 -14.12 -7.82 -3.19
CA THR A 209 -14.65 -9.19 -3.09
C THR A 209 -15.24 -9.70 -4.42
N ASN A 210 -14.52 -10.60 -5.10
CA ASN A 210 -14.96 -11.36 -6.27
C ASN A 210 -16.05 -12.41 -5.93
N GLY A 211 -16.84 -12.14 -4.90
CA GLY A 211 -17.71 -13.07 -4.20
C GLY A 211 -18.59 -12.33 -3.20
N ILE A 212 -19.06 -13.04 -2.18
CA ILE A 212 -19.93 -12.49 -1.14
C ILE A 212 -19.48 -13.03 0.21
N THR A 213 -19.10 -12.15 1.14
CA THR A 213 -18.65 -12.52 2.49
C THR A 213 -19.79 -13.16 3.27
N ARG A 214 -19.55 -14.26 4.00
CA ARG A 214 -20.61 -15.05 4.67
C ARG A 214 -20.38 -15.12 6.17
N ILE A 215 -20.88 -14.13 6.89
CA ILE A 215 -20.86 -14.09 8.36
C ILE A 215 -21.94 -15.04 8.92
N ARG A 216 -21.54 -15.98 9.78
CA ARG A 216 -22.39 -17.12 10.19
C ARG A 216 -23.15 -16.95 11.49
N ASP A 217 -22.71 -16.07 12.37
CA ASP A 217 -23.13 -16.03 13.78
C ASP A 217 -23.35 -14.61 14.35
N PHE A 218 -23.28 -13.57 13.50
CA PHE A 218 -23.40 -12.15 13.84
C PHE A 218 -24.40 -11.81 14.97
N GLN A 219 -23.87 -11.36 16.11
CA GLN A 219 -24.58 -11.03 17.34
C GLN A 219 -24.89 -9.54 17.41
N ARG A 220 -26.05 -9.14 16.89
CA ARG A 220 -26.51 -7.74 16.88
C ARG A 220 -26.42 -7.07 18.25
N GLY A 221 -25.78 -5.90 18.29
CA GLY A 221 -25.58 -5.10 19.50
C GLY A 221 -24.34 -5.50 20.30
N ARG A 222 -23.66 -6.58 19.91
CA ARG A 222 -22.34 -6.98 20.39
C ARG A 222 -21.33 -6.72 19.27
N ASP A 223 -21.52 -7.39 18.14
CA ASP A 223 -20.62 -7.39 16.97
C ASP A 223 -20.79 -6.14 16.08
N ARG A 224 -19.81 -5.92 15.20
CA ARG A 224 -19.77 -4.85 14.18
C ARG A 224 -19.35 -5.38 12.81
N ILE A 225 -19.86 -4.76 11.76
CA ILE A 225 -19.41 -4.98 10.38
C ILE A 225 -18.81 -3.67 9.89
N LYS A 226 -17.50 -3.64 9.66
CA LYS A 226 -16.78 -2.48 9.14
C LYS A 226 -16.60 -2.64 7.64
N PHE A 227 -17.23 -1.77 6.85
CA PHE A 227 -16.98 -1.68 5.42
C PHE A 227 -15.79 -0.74 5.20
N THR A 228 -14.68 -1.28 4.66
CA THR A 228 -13.51 -0.46 4.31
C THR A 228 -13.58 0.09 2.87
N GLN A 229 -14.46 -0.47 2.03
CA GLN A 229 -14.76 0.09 0.70
C GLN A 229 -15.37 1.51 0.81
N LEU A 230 -14.78 2.43 0.05
CA LEU A 230 -15.18 3.84 -0.02
C LEU A 230 -16.56 4.05 -0.63
N GLY A 231 -17.17 5.20 -0.29
CA GLY A 231 -18.48 5.61 -0.77
C GLY A 231 -19.66 4.83 -0.16
N LEU A 232 -19.41 3.75 0.60
CA LEU A 232 -20.47 3.02 1.29
C LEU A 232 -20.96 3.79 2.52
N THR A 233 -22.28 3.87 2.67
CA THR A 233 -22.94 4.44 3.84
C THR A 233 -24.17 3.61 4.18
N TYR A 234 -24.64 3.66 5.43
CA TYR A 234 -25.87 2.93 5.81
C TYR A 234 -27.08 3.28 4.91
N ASN A 235 -27.11 4.49 4.34
CA ASN A 235 -28.21 4.98 3.53
C ASN A 235 -28.17 4.54 2.05
N ASN A 236 -27.03 4.09 1.54
CA ASN A 236 -26.90 3.57 0.16
C ASN A 236 -26.80 2.04 0.08
N LEU A 237 -26.72 1.34 1.22
CA LEU A 237 -26.86 -0.11 1.29
C LEU A 237 -28.32 -0.57 1.08
N SER A 238 -28.51 -1.63 0.30
CA SER A 238 -29.74 -2.42 0.25
C SER A 238 -29.66 -3.61 1.22
N PHE A 239 -30.82 -4.05 1.75
CA PHE A 239 -30.91 -5.12 2.73
C PHE A 239 -32.01 -6.13 2.34
N ASP A 240 -31.66 -7.09 1.50
CA ASP A 240 -32.60 -8.02 0.87
C ASP A 240 -32.75 -9.33 1.64
N ARG A 241 -33.99 -9.78 1.81
CA ARG A 241 -34.30 -11.05 2.48
C ARG A 241 -34.21 -12.21 1.48
N GLN A 242 -33.28 -13.14 1.70
CA GLN A 242 -33.20 -14.39 0.93
C GLN A 242 -33.33 -15.61 1.84
N GLY A 243 -34.54 -16.16 1.93
CA GLY A 243 -34.86 -17.31 2.78
C GLY A 243 -34.62 -17.00 4.27
N HIS A 244 -33.60 -17.65 4.85
CA HIS A 244 -33.19 -17.39 6.24
C HIS A 244 -32.09 -16.32 6.38
N HIS A 245 -31.57 -15.78 5.28
CA HIS A 245 -30.44 -14.85 5.26
C HIS A 245 -30.87 -13.41 4.97
N THR A 246 -30.02 -12.45 5.33
CA THR A 246 -30.01 -11.10 4.74
C THR A 246 -28.83 -10.99 3.79
N ILE A 247 -29.05 -10.43 2.61
CA ILE A 247 -28.00 -9.97 1.70
C ILE A 247 -27.90 -8.46 1.88
N ILE A 248 -26.68 -7.98 2.08
CA ILE A 248 -26.33 -6.56 2.10
C ILE A 248 -25.63 -6.27 0.78
N SER A 249 -26.13 -5.29 0.04
CA SER A 249 -25.63 -4.95 -1.30
C SER A 249 -25.43 -3.44 -1.42
N HIS A 250 -24.56 -3.01 -2.32
CA HIS A 250 -24.49 -1.63 -2.78
C HIS A 250 -24.68 -1.62 -4.30
N GLN A 251 -25.63 -0.83 -4.80
CA GLN A 251 -26.09 -0.92 -6.18
C GLN A 251 -26.44 -2.39 -6.54
N ASP A 252 -25.79 -2.97 -7.57
CA ASP A 252 -25.99 -4.37 -7.98
C ASP A 252 -24.99 -5.37 -7.33
N GLN A 253 -23.98 -4.89 -6.58
CA GLN A 253 -22.96 -5.73 -5.97
C GLN A 253 -23.39 -6.24 -4.59
N GLN A 254 -23.46 -7.57 -4.41
CA GLN A 254 -23.74 -8.20 -3.12
C GLN A 254 -22.46 -8.31 -2.30
N LEU A 255 -22.40 -7.60 -1.17
CA LEU A 255 -21.20 -7.52 -0.32
C LEU A 255 -21.20 -8.61 0.75
N VAL A 256 -22.28 -8.69 1.54
CA VAL A 256 -22.33 -9.55 2.75
C VAL A 256 -23.61 -10.37 2.81
N LYS A 257 -23.49 -11.65 3.18
CA LYS A 257 -24.59 -12.57 3.50
C LYS A 257 -24.61 -12.92 4.98
N LEU A 258 -25.53 -12.32 5.72
CA LEU A 258 -25.75 -12.62 7.13
C LEU A 258 -26.65 -13.83 7.32
N HIS A 259 -26.19 -14.80 8.11
CA HIS A 259 -26.96 -15.98 8.48
C HIS A 259 -27.99 -15.67 9.59
N ASN A 260 -29.25 -16.11 9.42
CA ASN A 260 -30.35 -15.99 10.40
C ASN A 260 -30.74 -14.59 10.90
N ILE A 261 -30.09 -13.51 10.44
CA ILE A 261 -30.50 -12.12 10.71
C ILE A 261 -31.52 -11.65 9.67
N HIS A 262 -32.57 -10.93 10.09
CA HIS A 262 -33.62 -10.35 9.23
C HIS A 262 -33.33 -8.87 8.91
N PRO A 263 -33.62 -8.33 7.70
CA PRO A 263 -33.24 -6.96 7.33
C PRO A 263 -33.65 -5.88 8.32
N HIS A 264 -34.93 -5.85 8.74
CA HIS A 264 -35.43 -4.87 9.73
C HIS A 264 -34.72 -4.86 11.09
N GLN A 265 -33.97 -5.92 11.43
CA GLN A 265 -33.21 -6.05 12.66
C GLN A 265 -31.87 -5.30 12.63
N LEU A 266 -31.39 -4.92 11.45
CA LEU A 266 -30.17 -4.15 11.22
C LEU A 266 -30.46 -2.65 11.37
N LYS A 267 -29.47 -1.92 11.87
CA LYS A 267 -29.49 -0.47 12.14
C LYS A 267 -28.09 0.10 11.87
N ALA A 268 -27.97 1.42 11.69
CA ALA A 268 -26.70 2.08 11.41
C ALA A 268 -25.59 1.70 12.42
N ASN A 269 -25.90 1.60 13.71
CA ASN A 269 -24.96 1.20 14.76
C ASN A 269 -24.55 -0.30 14.77
N ASN A 270 -24.96 -1.08 13.78
CA ASN A 270 -24.39 -2.41 13.51
C ASN A 270 -23.22 -2.34 12.53
N PHE A 271 -23.00 -1.18 11.92
CA PHE A 271 -22.05 -0.95 10.86
C PHE A 271 -21.09 0.17 11.21
N GLU A 272 -19.86 0.01 10.74
CA GLU A 272 -18.88 1.06 10.62
C GLU A 272 -18.55 1.20 9.13
N PHE A 273 -18.25 2.41 8.69
CA PHE A 273 -17.91 2.75 7.32
C PHE A 273 -16.59 3.50 7.34
N GLY A 274 -15.80 3.43 6.27
CA GLY A 274 -14.64 4.32 6.08
C GLY A 274 -15.03 5.76 6.39
N ASP A 275 -14.28 6.41 7.27
CA ASP A 275 -14.83 7.46 8.15
C ASP A 275 -15.49 8.62 7.37
N ALA A 276 -16.80 8.72 7.51
CA ALA A 276 -17.60 9.71 6.80
C ALA A 276 -17.32 11.15 7.28
N SER A 277 -16.74 11.33 8.48
CA SER A 277 -16.28 12.63 8.93
C SER A 277 -15.04 13.08 8.14
N LEU A 278 -14.07 12.19 7.93
CA LEU A 278 -12.85 12.48 7.16
C LEU A 278 -13.15 12.77 5.69
N ILE A 279 -14.10 12.06 5.06
CA ILE A 279 -14.56 12.38 3.71
C ILE A 279 -15.20 13.78 3.66
N ALA A 280 -16.00 14.16 4.66
CA ALA A 280 -16.60 15.49 4.72
C ALA A 280 -15.55 16.60 4.93
N THR A 281 -14.52 16.36 5.74
CA THR A 281 -13.42 17.31 5.95
C THR A 281 -12.53 17.42 4.70
N LEU A 282 -12.24 16.31 4.00
CA LEU A 282 -11.53 16.32 2.72
C LEU A 282 -12.34 17.08 1.65
N GLN A 283 -13.64 16.83 1.54
CA GLN A 283 -14.54 17.54 0.63
C GLN A 283 -14.58 19.04 0.94
N ALA A 284 -14.57 19.44 2.23
CA ALA A 284 -14.52 20.85 2.62
C ALA A 284 -13.16 21.53 2.33
N ALA A 285 -12.05 20.77 2.43
CA ALA A 285 -10.73 21.25 2.01
C ALA A 285 -10.69 21.45 0.48
N LEU A 286 -11.21 20.49 -0.30
CA LEU A 286 -11.32 20.54 -1.75
C LEU A 286 -12.21 21.71 -2.23
N GLU A 287 -13.38 21.91 -1.61
CA GLU A 287 -14.25 23.07 -1.86
C GLU A 287 -13.59 24.42 -1.54
N SER A 288 -12.49 24.41 -0.78
CA SER A 288 -11.70 25.59 -0.44
C SER A 288 -10.41 25.75 -1.26
N SER A 289 -9.91 24.68 -1.92
CA SER A 289 -8.77 24.76 -2.85
C SER A 289 -9.16 24.99 -4.30
N GLU A 290 -10.45 24.86 -4.62
CA GLU A 290 -11.03 24.88 -5.97
C GLU A 290 -10.56 23.72 -6.89
N ALA A 291 -9.69 22.83 -6.40
CA ALA A 291 -9.20 21.67 -7.15
C ALA A 291 -10.35 20.70 -7.52
N PRO A 292 -10.29 20.05 -8.71
CA PRO A 292 -11.35 19.13 -9.15
C PRO A 292 -11.54 17.90 -8.26
N GLY A 293 -10.46 17.33 -7.73
CA GLY A 293 -10.47 16.14 -6.90
C GLY A 293 -9.16 15.92 -6.16
N ALA A 294 -9.27 15.28 -4.98
CA ALA A 294 -8.13 14.94 -4.14
C ALA A 294 -8.29 13.55 -3.54
N ASN A 295 -7.16 12.86 -3.34
CA ASN A 295 -7.08 11.66 -2.52
C ASN A 295 -6.32 11.97 -1.21
N LEU A 296 -6.54 11.17 -0.18
CA LEU A 296 -5.95 11.33 1.14
C LEU A 296 -5.69 9.93 1.73
N HIS A 297 -4.59 9.80 2.45
CA HIS A 297 -4.15 8.59 3.12
C HIS A 297 -3.67 8.96 4.51
N ILE A 298 -4.09 8.20 5.53
CA ILE A 298 -3.71 8.40 6.92
C ILE A 298 -3.31 7.04 7.49
N ILE A 299 -2.19 6.99 8.20
CA ILE A 299 -1.76 5.86 9.02
C ILE A 299 -1.62 6.39 10.45
N THR A 300 -2.30 5.78 11.41
CA THR A 300 -2.24 6.13 12.84
C THR A 300 -1.39 5.13 13.62
N GLY A 301 -0.89 5.51 14.80
CA GLY A 301 0.04 4.71 15.60
C GLY A 301 -0.48 3.39 16.16
N ASP A 302 -1.79 3.10 16.02
CA ASP A 302 -2.37 1.78 16.27
C ASP A 302 -2.29 0.83 15.04
N GLY A 303 -1.73 1.32 13.93
CA GLY A 303 -1.69 0.65 12.62
C GLY A 303 -2.98 0.76 11.82
N SER A 304 -3.96 1.58 12.24
CA SER A 304 -5.15 1.82 11.42
C SER A 304 -4.81 2.66 10.19
N VAL A 305 -5.25 2.19 9.03
CA VAL A 305 -5.07 2.88 7.73
C VAL A 305 -6.42 3.39 7.25
N TRP A 306 -6.47 4.67 6.88
CA TRP A 306 -7.54 5.29 6.12
C TRP A 306 -7.01 5.67 4.75
N ASN A 307 -7.73 5.32 3.69
CA ASN A 307 -7.42 5.75 2.32
C ASN A 307 -8.74 6.18 1.67
N GLY A 308 -8.78 7.38 1.08
CA GLY A 308 -10.01 8.00 0.61
C GLY A 308 -9.79 9.01 -0.51
N ALA A 309 -10.89 9.42 -1.15
CA ALA A 309 -10.88 10.45 -2.17
C ALA A 309 -12.19 11.23 -2.23
N ALA A 310 -12.11 12.45 -2.75
CA ALA A 310 -13.22 13.38 -2.98
C ALA A 310 -13.09 14.03 -4.36
N GLY A 311 -14.20 14.52 -4.91
CA GLY A 311 -14.22 15.17 -6.22
C GLY A 311 -13.99 14.25 -7.42
N LEU A 312 -13.42 14.81 -8.49
CA LEU A 312 -13.37 14.26 -9.83
C LEU A 312 -11.92 14.15 -10.35
N ALA A 313 -11.59 12.98 -10.89
CA ALA A 313 -10.40 12.75 -11.71
C ALA A 313 -10.48 13.42 -13.08
N ASN A 314 -11.70 13.57 -13.62
CA ASN A 314 -11.91 14.09 -14.96
C ASN A 314 -13.22 14.89 -15.03
N LEU A 315 -13.08 16.19 -15.33
CA LEU A 315 -14.18 17.15 -15.45
C LEU A 315 -15.04 16.96 -16.71
N GLU A 316 -14.50 16.41 -17.79
CA GLU A 316 -15.21 16.27 -19.07
C GLU A 316 -16.28 15.16 -19.03
N ASN A 317 -15.97 14.06 -18.35
CA ASN A 317 -16.82 12.87 -18.30
C ASN A 317 -17.38 12.57 -16.88
N GLY A 318 -16.96 13.34 -15.87
CA GLY A 318 -17.39 13.18 -14.48
C GLY A 318 -16.85 11.93 -13.78
N THR A 319 -15.68 11.40 -14.20
CA THR A 319 -15.04 10.28 -13.49
C THR A 319 -14.64 10.72 -12.07
N PRO A 320 -15.11 10.02 -11.01
CA PRO A 320 -14.71 10.30 -9.63
C PRO A 320 -13.20 10.10 -9.40
N MET A 321 -12.65 10.82 -8.44
CA MET A 321 -11.25 10.68 -8.02
C MET A 321 -10.96 9.28 -7.42
N PRO A 322 -10.01 8.49 -7.95
CA PRO A 322 -9.56 7.25 -7.31
C PRO A 322 -8.69 7.52 -6.08
N ALA A 323 -8.86 6.72 -5.03
CA ALA A 323 -8.08 6.83 -3.79
C ALA A 323 -6.66 6.23 -3.90
N ASP A 324 -6.38 5.51 -4.99
CA ASP A 324 -5.10 4.89 -5.35
C ASP A 324 -4.44 5.56 -6.56
N ALA A 325 -5.02 6.66 -7.06
CA ALA A 325 -4.48 7.41 -8.19
C ALA A 325 -3.04 7.87 -7.94
N ALA A 326 -2.18 7.64 -8.93
CA ALA A 326 -0.83 8.18 -8.98
C ALA A 326 -0.79 9.44 -9.84
N MET A 327 -0.02 10.43 -9.43
CA MET A 327 0.23 11.67 -10.18
C MET A 327 1.65 12.19 -9.88
N ASP A 328 2.05 13.29 -10.53
CA ASP A 328 3.32 13.96 -10.21
C ASP A 328 3.26 14.51 -8.77
N ILE A 329 4.29 14.22 -7.99
CA ILE A 329 4.40 14.64 -6.58
C ILE A 329 5.24 15.92 -6.42
N GLY A 330 5.70 16.50 -7.52
CA GLY A 330 6.53 17.70 -7.57
C GLY A 330 7.65 17.64 -6.53
N SER A 331 7.70 18.66 -5.67
CA SER A 331 8.75 18.84 -4.67
C SER A 331 8.83 17.76 -3.57
N ILE A 332 7.88 16.83 -3.43
CA ILE A 332 8.03 15.66 -2.53
C ILE A 332 9.15 14.72 -3.02
N THR A 333 9.59 14.86 -4.28
CA THR A 333 10.82 14.25 -4.81
C THR A 333 12.06 14.62 -3.98
N LYS A 334 12.12 15.82 -3.40
CA LYS A 334 13.28 16.34 -2.65
C LYS A 334 13.61 15.50 -1.40
N PRO A 335 12.67 15.14 -0.51
CA PRO A 335 12.86 14.13 0.53
C PRO A 335 13.51 12.83 0.05
N MET A 336 13.07 12.29 -1.09
CA MET A 336 13.60 11.04 -1.64
C MET A 336 15.06 11.18 -2.08
N VAL A 337 15.39 12.29 -2.75
CA VAL A 337 16.77 12.64 -3.14
C VAL A 337 17.67 12.85 -1.92
N ALA A 338 17.16 13.48 -0.86
CA ALA A 338 17.89 13.65 0.39
C ALA A 338 18.19 12.30 1.08
N VAL A 339 17.22 11.38 1.12
CA VAL A 339 17.42 10.01 1.62
C VAL A 339 18.48 9.26 0.81
N VAL A 340 18.40 9.27 -0.53
CA VAL A 340 19.42 8.64 -1.39
C VAL A 340 20.82 9.25 -1.16
N THR A 341 20.91 10.58 -1.02
CA THR A 341 22.17 11.28 -0.72
C THR A 341 22.77 10.82 0.61
N LEU A 342 21.94 10.68 1.65
CA LEU A 342 22.37 10.23 2.98
C LEU A 342 22.70 8.73 3.03
N GLN A 343 22.02 7.89 2.24
CA GLN A 343 22.42 6.48 2.05
C GLN A 343 23.80 6.38 1.38
N LEU A 344 24.05 7.16 0.33
CA LEU A 344 25.36 7.23 -0.33
C LEU A 344 26.46 7.76 0.61
N MET A 345 26.13 8.65 1.55
CA MET A 345 27.03 9.04 2.63
C MET A 345 27.31 7.91 3.62
N GLN A 346 26.30 7.12 4.01
CA GLN A 346 26.48 5.91 4.83
C GLN A 346 27.34 4.85 4.13
N GLU A 347 27.29 4.78 2.79
CA GLU A 347 28.17 3.95 1.96
C GLU A 347 29.59 4.53 1.78
N GLY A 348 29.85 5.76 2.25
CA GLY A 348 31.12 6.45 2.09
C GLY A 348 31.41 6.95 0.67
N LYS A 349 30.38 7.09 -0.17
CA LYS A 349 30.48 7.60 -1.56
C LYS A 349 30.35 9.13 -1.65
N LEU A 350 29.57 9.73 -0.74
CA LEU A 350 29.35 11.17 -0.65
C LEU A 350 29.68 11.68 0.76
N ASN A 351 29.93 12.98 0.90
CA ASN A 351 30.00 13.68 2.18
C ASN A 351 29.18 14.98 2.14
N LEU A 352 28.52 15.33 3.24
CA LEU A 352 27.79 16.60 3.35
C LEU A 352 28.68 17.83 3.12
N ASP A 353 29.98 17.73 3.43
CA ASP A 353 30.96 18.80 3.26
C ASP A 353 31.72 18.73 1.91
N ASP A 354 31.38 17.77 1.03
CA ASP A 354 31.85 17.78 -0.37
C ASP A 354 31.33 19.04 -1.07
N THR A 355 32.16 19.61 -1.96
CA THR A 355 31.77 20.82 -2.71
C THR A 355 31.13 20.48 -4.05
N LEU A 356 30.26 21.36 -4.54
CA LEU A 356 29.60 21.25 -5.84
C LEU A 356 30.62 21.00 -6.98
N SER A 357 31.71 21.77 -7.01
CA SER A 357 32.76 21.61 -8.03
C SER A 357 33.57 20.32 -7.95
N GLN A 358 33.56 19.61 -6.81
CA GLN A 358 34.25 18.32 -6.66
C GLN A 358 33.58 17.26 -7.55
N TRP A 359 32.25 17.29 -7.60
CA TRP A 359 31.42 16.34 -8.33
C TRP A 359 31.04 16.84 -9.73
N LEU A 360 30.78 18.15 -9.87
CA LEU A 360 30.42 18.80 -11.13
C LEU A 360 31.46 19.87 -11.52
N PRO A 361 32.69 19.49 -11.93
CA PRO A 361 33.78 20.44 -12.23
C PRO A 361 33.48 21.38 -13.42
N ASN A 362 32.44 21.10 -14.20
CA ASN A 362 31.94 21.95 -15.28
C ASN A 362 31.15 23.19 -14.79
N THR A 363 30.86 23.31 -13.48
CA THR A 363 30.25 24.50 -12.87
C THR A 363 31.27 25.58 -12.50
N ILE A 364 32.56 25.23 -12.43
CA ILE A 364 33.63 26.17 -12.04
C ILE A 364 33.64 27.36 -13.00
N GLY A 365 33.54 28.57 -12.44
CA GLY A 365 33.48 29.81 -13.21
C GLY A 365 32.17 30.04 -13.98
N LYS A 366 31.14 29.22 -13.73
CA LYS A 366 29.78 29.40 -14.27
C LYS A 366 28.72 29.57 -13.18
N ILE A 367 28.82 28.81 -12.09
CA ILE A 367 28.02 28.99 -10.88
C ILE A 367 28.93 29.66 -9.85
N GLU A 368 28.52 30.84 -9.37
CA GLU A 368 29.25 31.58 -8.34
C GLU A 368 29.40 30.73 -7.08
N HIS A 369 30.55 30.85 -6.40
CA HIS A 369 30.87 30.07 -5.19
C HIS A 369 30.81 28.53 -5.31
N SER A 370 30.75 27.94 -6.51
CA SER A 370 30.70 26.47 -6.68
C SER A 370 31.91 25.69 -6.12
N GLU A 371 33.04 26.35 -5.87
CA GLU A 371 34.20 25.78 -5.14
C GLU A 371 34.00 25.70 -3.62
N THR A 372 32.97 26.33 -3.08
CA THR A 372 32.68 26.46 -1.64
C THR A 372 31.25 26.06 -1.24
N ILE A 373 30.30 26.01 -2.19
CA ILE A 373 28.95 25.47 -1.97
C ILE A 373 29.06 23.97 -1.72
N THR A 374 28.50 23.50 -0.61
CA THR A 374 28.54 22.09 -0.18
C THR A 374 27.24 21.34 -0.43
N LEU A 375 27.28 20.01 -0.45
CA LEU A 375 26.08 19.16 -0.53
C LEU A 375 25.06 19.48 0.57
N ARG A 376 25.53 19.76 1.80
CA ARG A 376 24.71 20.26 2.92
C ARG A 376 23.89 21.50 2.55
N GLN A 377 24.53 22.47 1.91
CA GLN A 377 23.92 23.75 1.52
C GLN A 377 22.96 23.62 0.32
N LEU A 378 23.17 22.63 -0.55
CA LEU A 378 22.18 22.27 -1.56
C LEU A 378 20.94 21.65 -0.90
N LEU A 379 21.14 20.67 0.00
CA LEU A 379 20.06 19.92 0.67
C LEU A 379 19.14 20.79 1.53
N ASN A 380 19.67 21.81 2.21
CA ASN A 380 18.88 22.72 3.06
C ASN A 380 18.67 24.13 2.48
N HIS A 381 18.81 24.27 1.16
CA HIS A 381 18.57 25.53 0.44
C HIS A 381 19.31 26.76 1.01
N SER A 382 20.58 26.57 1.40
CA SER A 382 21.47 27.67 1.83
C SER A 382 22.66 27.89 0.90
N SER A 383 22.64 27.32 -0.30
CA SER A 383 23.67 27.46 -1.32
C SER A 383 23.89 28.90 -1.81
N GLY A 384 22.87 29.76 -1.72
CA GLY A 384 22.86 31.07 -2.36
C GLY A 384 22.60 31.05 -3.87
N ILE A 385 22.40 29.87 -4.47
CA ILE A 385 22.04 29.74 -5.89
C ILE A 385 20.57 30.21 -6.05
N PRO A 386 20.26 31.12 -7.00
CA PRO A 386 18.89 31.49 -7.32
C PRO A 386 18.05 30.27 -7.76
N ASP A 387 16.73 30.43 -7.83
CA ASP A 387 15.92 29.45 -8.53
C ASP A 387 15.79 29.83 -10.00
N PHE A 388 16.13 28.91 -10.90
CA PHE A 388 16.00 29.03 -12.35
C PHE A 388 14.96 28.04 -12.91
N LEU A 389 14.20 27.42 -12.02
CA LEU A 389 13.07 26.52 -12.29
C LEU A 389 11.80 27.10 -11.65
N ASP A 390 11.59 28.40 -11.86
CA ASP A 390 10.51 29.22 -11.32
C ASP A 390 9.34 29.39 -12.32
N ASP A 391 8.52 30.41 -12.14
CA ASP A 391 7.34 30.69 -12.98
C ASP A 391 7.67 30.76 -14.49
N ASP A 392 8.84 31.29 -14.86
CA ASP A 392 9.28 31.37 -16.27
C ASP A 392 9.57 29.96 -16.84
N PHE A 393 10.01 29.01 -15.99
CA PHE A 393 10.13 27.61 -16.37
C PHE A 393 8.78 26.93 -16.48
N ALA A 394 7.87 27.12 -15.52
CA ALA A 394 6.50 26.62 -15.58
C ALA A 394 5.81 27.03 -16.89
N ALA A 395 5.91 28.30 -17.26
CA ALA A 395 5.42 28.82 -18.55
C ALA A 395 6.11 28.16 -19.76
N ALA A 396 7.42 27.92 -19.70
CA ALA A 396 8.15 27.25 -20.78
C ALA A 396 7.71 25.78 -20.98
N ILE A 397 7.43 25.05 -19.90
CA ILE A 397 6.90 23.67 -19.93
C ILE A 397 5.52 23.66 -20.59
N LEU A 398 4.62 24.53 -20.11
CA LEU A 398 3.25 24.63 -20.60
C LEU A 398 3.20 25.05 -22.09
N SER A 399 4.26 25.70 -22.59
CA SER A 399 4.41 26.04 -24.02
C SER A 399 4.82 24.87 -24.93
N ASP A 400 5.46 23.82 -24.39
CA ASP A 400 5.86 22.60 -25.13
C ASP A 400 5.75 21.34 -24.23
N PRO A 401 4.52 20.88 -23.91
CA PRO A 401 4.27 19.75 -23.00
C PRO A 401 4.67 18.37 -23.59
N HIS A 402 5.34 18.34 -24.74
CA HIS A 402 5.88 17.14 -25.35
C HIS A 402 7.42 17.11 -25.36
N ARG A 403 8.07 18.20 -24.95
CA ARG A 403 9.52 18.26 -24.81
C ARG A 403 9.96 17.51 -23.55
N ILE A 404 10.85 16.53 -23.73
CA ILE A 404 11.62 15.96 -22.62
C ILE A 404 12.78 16.89 -22.31
N TRP A 405 12.68 17.59 -21.19
CA TRP A 405 13.69 18.53 -20.73
C TRP A 405 14.82 17.80 -19.98
N GLN A 406 16.07 18.23 -20.17
CA GLN A 406 17.25 17.67 -19.49
C GLN A 406 17.78 18.65 -18.43
N PRO A 407 18.37 18.20 -17.31
CA PRO A 407 19.03 19.08 -16.33
C PRO A 407 19.97 20.13 -16.94
N GLU A 408 20.72 19.76 -17.98
CA GLU A 408 21.64 20.65 -18.70
C GLU A 408 20.96 21.80 -19.48
N ASP A 409 19.67 21.67 -19.80
CA ASP A 409 18.91 22.77 -20.42
C ASP A 409 18.74 23.94 -19.44
N PHE A 410 18.64 23.66 -18.13
CA PHE A 410 18.40 24.64 -17.06
C PHE A 410 19.67 25.17 -16.45
N LEU A 411 20.69 24.33 -16.33
CA LEU A 411 22.01 24.80 -15.91
C LEU A 411 22.56 25.88 -16.85
N GLN A 412 22.13 25.91 -18.12
CA GLN A 412 22.44 27.02 -19.03
C GLN A 412 21.83 28.37 -18.62
N LEU A 413 20.66 28.38 -17.96
CA LEU A 413 20.05 29.59 -17.40
C LEU A 413 20.79 30.05 -16.15
N ALA A 414 21.24 29.10 -15.32
CA ALA A 414 22.01 29.39 -14.11
C ALA A 414 23.47 29.85 -14.37
N TYR A 415 23.99 29.70 -15.60
CA TYR A 415 25.40 29.94 -15.91
C TYR A 415 25.72 31.42 -16.15
N GLY A 416 26.46 32.01 -15.21
CA GLY A 416 26.94 33.40 -15.27
C GLY A 416 26.10 34.39 -14.46
N GLU A 417 24.97 33.95 -13.92
CA GLU A 417 24.13 34.74 -13.02
C GLU A 417 24.70 34.75 -11.59
N PRO A 418 24.55 35.88 -10.85
CA PRO A 418 25.12 36.04 -9.52
C PRO A 418 24.35 35.25 -8.46
N GLY A 419 25.03 34.90 -7.36
CA GLY A 419 24.39 34.34 -6.17
C GLY A 419 23.51 35.35 -5.45
N ASN A 420 22.42 34.86 -4.84
CA ASN A 420 21.48 35.66 -4.04
C ASN A 420 22.08 36.12 -2.69
N PHE A 421 23.06 35.39 -2.14
CA PHE A 421 23.74 35.63 -0.86
C PHE A 421 24.94 34.68 -0.68
N THR A 422 25.68 34.82 0.42
CA THR A 422 26.86 33.98 0.72
C THR A 422 26.44 32.55 1.11
N PRO A 423 27.06 31.48 0.59
CA PRO A 423 26.69 30.11 0.97
C PRO A 423 26.71 29.88 2.49
N GLY A 424 25.59 29.39 3.04
CA GLY A 424 25.37 29.16 4.46
C GLY A 424 24.87 30.37 5.26
N GLU A 425 24.64 31.53 4.64
CA GLU A 425 24.20 32.75 5.33
C GLU A 425 22.74 32.70 5.80
N ARG A 426 21.84 32.16 4.95
CA ARG A 426 20.40 32.04 5.23
C ARG A 426 19.76 30.94 4.36
N HIS A 427 18.50 30.64 4.64
CA HIS A 427 17.64 29.84 3.75
C HIS A 427 17.13 30.69 2.56
N SER A 428 17.01 30.06 1.40
CA SER A 428 16.24 30.54 0.25
C SER A 428 15.94 29.36 -0.65
N TYR A 429 14.67 28.98 -0.75
CA TYR A 429 14.24 27.86 -1.59
C TYR A 429 14.74 28.02 -3.03
N SER A 430 15.16 26.91 -3.63
CA SER A 430 15.69 26.85 -5.00
C SER A 430 15.67 25.40 -5.49
N ASN A 431 14.75 25.08 -6.40
CA ASN A 431 14.65 23.81 -7.10
C ASN A 431 15.97 23.44 -7.80
N THR A 432 16.69 24.45 -8.31
CA THR A 432 18.02 24.30 -8.95
C THR A 432 19.03 23.54 -8.07
N ASN A 433 18.97 23.68 -6.73
CA ASN A 433 19.84 22.91 -5.83
C ASN A 433 19.63 21.39 -5.95
N TYR A 434 18.38 20.97 -6.12
CA TYR A 434 18.02 19.55 -6.18
C TYR A 434 18.30 18.94 -7.56
N THR A 435 18.26 19.73 -8.63
CA THR A 435 18.78 19.35 -9.95
C THR A 435 20.29 19.14 -9.93
N LEU A 436 21.03 19.99 -9.20
CA LEU A 436 22.46 19.77 -8.98
C LEU A 436 22.73 18.52 -8.13
N LEU A 437 21.93 18.26 -7.08
CA LEU A 437 22.03 17.02 -6.29
C LEU A 437 21.74 15.76 -7.11
N GLY A 438 20.76 15.80 -8.01
CA GLY A 438 20.49 14.69 -8.94
C GLY A 438 21.72 14.35 -9.78
N LEU A 439 22.30 15.34 -10.46
CA LEU A 439 23.53 15.17 -11.24
C LEU A 439 24.75 14.74 -10.40
N ILE A 440 24.84 15.16 -9.13
CA ILE A 440 25.88 14.69 -8.20
C ILE A 440 25.68 13.20 -7.86
N ILE A 441 24.45 12.74 -7.63
CA ILE A 441 24.14 11.33 -7.40
C ILE A 441 24.52 10.51 -8.64
N GLU A 442 24.22 10.98 -9.84
CA GLU A 442 24.61 10.31 -11.09
C GLU A 442 26.14 10.24 -11.24
N ALA A 443 26.85 11.33 -10.97
CA ALA A 443 28.31 11.37 -11.01
C ALA A 443 28.97 10.45 -9.96
N ALA A 444 28.36 10.30 -8.78
CA ALA A 444 28.87 9.49 -7.67
C ALA A 444 28.57 7.99 -7.80
N THR A 445 27.52 7.62 -8.54
CA THR A 445 27.06 6.23 -8.68
C THR A 445 27.36 5.61 -10.04
N GLY A 446 27.39 6.43 -11.10
CA GLY A 446 27.47 5.95 -12.49
C GLY A 446 26.16 5.38 -13.02
N ASP A 447 25.06 5.59 -12.30
CA ASP A 447 23.68 5.20 -12.63
C ASP A 447 22.78 6.44 -12.62
N SER A 448 21.60 6.40 -13.26
CA SER A 448 20.71 7.57 -13.24
C SER A 448 20.08 7.80 -11.87
N LEU A 449 19.70 9.04 -11.54
CA LEU A 449 19.00 9.30 -10.28
C LEU A 449 17.69 8.49 -10.23
N GLY A 450 16.96 8.35 -11.34
CA GLY A 450 15.80 7.48 -11.42
C GLY A 450 16.11 6.00 -11.13
N GLY A 451 17.25 5.48 -11.60
CA GLY A 451 17.74 4.14 -11.25
C GLY A 451 18.06 3.99 -9.76
N GLN A 452 18.67 5.02 -9.15
CA GLN A 452 18.93 5.07 -7.72
C GLN A 452 17.65 5.18 -6.88
N LEU A 453 16.68 6.02 -7.27
CA LEU A 453 15.37 6.12 -6.60
C LEU A 453 14.63 4.77 -6.65
N ARG A 454 14.58 4.12 -7.82
CA ARG A 454 13.92 2.81 -7.97
C ARG A 454 14.58 1.74 -7.10
N SER A 455 15.89 1.55 -7.24
CA SER A 455 16.62 0.45 -6.59
C SER A 455 16.79 0.61 -5.08
N ARG A 456 16.66 1.83 -4.56
CA ARG A 456 16.85 2.14 -3.11
C ARG A 456 15.55 2.39 -2.37
N LEU A 457 14.52 2.90 -3.05
CA LEU A 457 13.25 3.29 -2.45
C LEU A 457 12.10 2.49 -3.05
N PHE A 458 11.88 2.56 -4.37
CA PHE A 458 10.62 2.05 -4.93
C PHE A 458 10.51 0.51 -4.86
N GLU A 459 11.52 -0.21 -5.35
CA GLU A 459 11.53 -1.69 -5.32
C GLU A 459 11.61 -2.25 -3.89
N PRO A 460 12.48 -1.75 -2.98
CA PRO A 460 12.56 -2.28 -1.61
C PRO A 460 11.32 -2.04 -0.75
N LEU A 461 10.58 -0.95 -0.99
CA LEU A 461 9.37 -0.58 -0.24
C LEU A 461 8.07 -1.06 -0.89
N GLY A 462 8.13 -1.72 -2.06
CA GLY A 462 6.95 -2.11 -2.83
C GLY A 462 6.10 -0.92 -3.24
N MET A 463 6.73 0.17 -3.72
CA MET A 463 6.04 1.35 -4.28
C MET A 463 5.71 1.10 -5.75
N ASP A 464 4.87 0.10 -6.01
CA ASP A 464 4.60 -0.43 -7.36
C ASP A 464 3.87 0.58 -8.30
N ALA A 465 3.29 1.64 -7.75
CA ALA A 465 2.66 2.73 -8.51
C ALA A 465 3.61 3.93 -8.71
N SER A 466 4.86 3.83 -8.26
CA SER A 466 5.83 4.92 -8.31
C SER A 466 6.86 4.75 -9.42
N SER A 467 7.09 5.81 -10.18
CA SER A 467 8.00 5.82 -11.32
C SER A 467 8.62 7.20 -11.55
N VAL A 468 9.58 7.28 -12.48
CA VAL A 468 10.09 8.56 -12.98
C VAL A 468 9.58 8.72 -14.41
N VAL A 469 9.16 9.93 -14.80
CA VAL A 469 8.36 10.20 -16.02
C VAL A 469 8.98 9.71 -17.35
N TYR A 470 10.26 9.32 -17.36
CA TYR A 470 10.93 8.72 -18.52
C TYR A 470 10.61 7.23 -18.78
N ASP A 471 10.03 6.51 -17.82
CA ASP A 471 9.58 5.13 -18.07
C ASP A 471 8.45 5.15 -19.11
N ASN A 472 8.61 4.40 -20.22
CA ASN A 472 7.63 4.34 -21.34
C ASN A 472 6.27 3.70 -20.95
N GLU A 473 6.02 3.51 -19.67
CA GLU A 473 4.82 2.95 -19.07
C GLU A 473 4.01 4.07 -18.37
N MET A 474 3.68 5.12 -19.13
CA MET A 474 2.49 5.92 -18.81
C MET A 474 1.27 5.00 -18.97
N THR A 475 0.93 4.30 -17.88
CA THR A 475 -0.25 3.43 -17.81
C THR A 475 -1.53 4.26 -17.76
N ASP A 476 -2.68 3.64 -18.04
CA ASP A 476 -4.00 4.28 -17.92
C ASP A 476 -4.33 4.74 -16.47
N ASN A 477 -3.47 4.43 -15.49
CA ASN A 477 -3.66 4.70 -14.06
C ASN A 477 -3.04 6.03 -13.58
N VAL A 478 -2.23 6.71 -14.40
CA VAL A 478 -1.65 8.01 -14.01
C VAL A 478 -2.64 9.15 -14.30
N LEU A 479 -2.99 9.92 -13.27
CA LEU A 479 -4.13 10.83 -13.28
C LEU A 479 -3.78 12.23 -13.81
N ARG A 480 -4.62 12.76 -14.71
CA ARG A 480 -4.39 14.07 -15.34
C ARG A 480 -4.65 15.23 -14.39
N GLY A 481 -3.75 16.20 -14.42
CA GLY A 481 -3.88 17.45 -13.71
C GLY A 481 -4.70 18.51 -14.44
N TYR A 482 -5.05 19.57 -13.72
CA TYR A 482 -5.76 20.76 -14.22
C TYR A 482 -5.06 22.04 -13.77
N VAL A 483 -4.97 23.02 -14.68
CA VAL A 483 -4.56 24.41 -14.38
C VAL A 483 -5.63 25.37 -14.85
N ASP A 484 -5.70 26.57 -14.29
CA ASP A 484 -6.48 27.64 -14.94
C ASP A 484 -5.72 28.09 -16.20
N ILE A 485 -6.42 28.16 -17.33
CA ILE A 485 -5.88 28.72 -18.58
C ILE A 485 -5.32 30.14 -18.41
N GLN A 486 -5.75 30.90 -17.38
CA GLN A 486 -5.19 32.21 -17.04
C GLN A 486 -3.73 32.18 -16.58
N GLU A 487 -3.21 31.06 -16.10
CA GLU A 487 -1.79 30.87 -15.77
C GLU A 487 -0.92 30.85 -17.04
N ILE A 488 -1.49 30.37 -18.16
CA ILE A 488 -0.82 30.26 -19.47
C ILE A 488 -1.08 31.50 -20.35
N ASP A 489 -2.33 31.97 -20.38
CA ASP A 489 -2.77 33.17 -21.08
C ASP A 489 -3.58 34.06 -20.13
N PRO A 490 -2.95 35.04 -19.47
CA PRO A 490 -3.62 35.99 -18.59
C PRO A 490 -4.70 36.86 -19.25
N SER A 491 -4.89 36.75 -20.57
CA SER A 491 -5.99 37.41 -21.31
C SER A 491 -7.20 36.52 -21.58
N ALA A 492 -7.11 35.21 -21.28
CA ALA A 492 -8.21 34.26 -21.38
C ALA A 492 -9.27 34.45 -20.29
N GLU A 493 -10.46 33.89 -20.49
CA GLU A 493 -11.46 33.73 -19.42
C GLU A 493 -11.06 32.54 -18.55
N SER A 494 -11.13 32.69 -17.22
CA SER A 494 -10.81 31.63 -16.24
C SER A 494 -11.55 30.34 -16.55
N GLN A 495 -10.77 29.28 -16.75
CA GLN A 495 -11.27 27.95 -17.09
C GLN A 495 -10.20 26.89 -16.79
N LEU A 496 -10.56 25.90 -15.98
CA LEU A 496 -9.71 24.72 -15.79
C LEU A 496 -9.57 23.93 -17.10
N VAL A 497 -8.32 23.73 -17.52
CA VAL A 497 -7.95 22.92 -18.69
C VAL A 497 -7.09 21.73 -18.26
N PRO A 498 -7.27 20.54 -18.86
CA PRO A 498 -6.44 19.39 -18.52
C PRO A 498 -5.02 19.60 -19.06
N VAL A 499 -4.03 19.45 -18.19
CA VAL A 499 -2.61 19.45 -18.54
C VAL A 499 -2.05 18.02 -18.52
N PHE A 500 -1.02 17.82 -19.34
CA PHE A 500 -0.26 16.57 -19.37
C PHE A 500 1.02 16.73 -18.56
N PHE A 501 1.49 15.64 -17.97
CA PHE A 501 2.64 15.59 -17.06
C PHE A 501 3.89 16.28 -17.60
N HIS A 502 4.69 16.80 -16.68
CA HIS A 502 6.02 17.31 -16.97
C HIS A 502 6.94 16.19 -17.49
N PRO A 503 7.44 16.24 -18.75
CA PRO A 503 8.42 15.28 -19.21
C PRO A 503 9.84 15.70 -18.74
N THR A 504 10.15 15.46 -17.47
CA THR A 504 11.50 15.62 -16.89
C THR A 504 12.36 14.42 -17.27
N ALA A 505 13.67 14.63 -17.48
CA ALA A 505 14.63 13.54 -17.53
C ALA A 505 15.00 13.05 -16.10
N GLN A 506 15.59 11.85 -16.04
CA GLN A 506 15.80 11.09 -14.79
C GLN A 506 16.72 11.75 -13.74
N GLY A 507 17.36 12.89 -14.04
CA GLY A 507 18.31 13.60 -13.18
C GLY A 507 17.80 14.91 -12.53
N PHE A 508 16.52 15.25 -12.68
CA PHE A 508 15.99 16.56 -12.26
C PHE A 508 15.99 16.81 -10.75
N GLY A 509 15.80 15.77 -9.94
CA GLY A 509 15.92 15.75 -8.47
C GLY A 509 14.96 16.63 -7.66
N GLU A 510 14.37 17.64 -8.28
CA GLU A 510 13.48 18.60 -7.64
C GLU A 510 12.00 18.22 -7.81
N GLY A 511 11.66 17.53 -8.91
CA GLY A 511 10.34 17.04 -9.29
C GLY A 511 10.42 15.93 -10.34
N GLY A 512 9.29 15.44 -10.84
CA GLY A 512 9.24 14.41 -11.90
C GLY A 512 9.17 12.95 -11.41
N VAL A 513 8.80 12.74 -10.15
CA VAL A 513 8.38 11.42 -9.65
C VAL A 513 6.86 11.33 -9.73
N ILE A 514 6.37 10.27 -10.33
CA ILE A 514 4.98 9.85 -10.21
C ILE A 514 4.87 8.95 -8.98
N ALA A 515 3.88 9.15 -8.11
CA ALA A 515 3.55 8.20 -7.03
C ALA A 515 2.08 8.29 -6.60
N SER A 516 1.61 7.26 -5.91
CA SER A 516 0.31 7.26 -5.22
C SER A 516 0.45 7.68 -3.75
N VAL A 517 -0.65 8.12 -3.11
CA VAL A 517 -0.65 8.41 -1.67
C VAL A 517 -0.24 7.21 -0.80
N ALA A 518 -0.54 5.99 -1.22
CA ALA A 518 -0.18 4.78 -0.50
C ALA A 518 1.33 4.51 -0.57
N ASP A 519 1.95 4.76 -1.73
CA ASP A 519 3.40 4.60 -1.93
C ASP A 519 4.18 5.65 -1.13
N LEU A 520 3.74 6.91 -1.16
CA LEU A 520 4.29 8.00 -0.34
C LEU A 520 4.12 7.75 1.16
N ALA A 521 3.02 7.13 1.58
CA ALA A 521 2.83 6.72 2.97
C ALA A 521 3.82 5.61 3.37
N ARG A 522 4.08 4.60 2.50
CA ARG A 522 5.14 3.60 2.73
C ARG A 522 6.52 4.23 2.84
N PHE A 523 6.86 5.19 1.96
CA PHE A 523 8.11 5.94 2.05
C PHE A 523 8.23 6.71 3.37
N SER A 524 7.16 7.38 3.80
CA SER A 524 7.13 8.13 5.07
C SER A 524 7.33 7.22 6.28
N GLU A 525 6.59 6.11 6.35
CA GLU A 525 6.73 5.09 7.40
C GLU A 525 8.16 4.52 7.43
N ALA A 526 8.69 4.06 6.30
CA ALA A 526 10.03 3.48 6.23
C ALA A 526 11.14 4.49 6.58
N LEU A 527 10.92 5.79 6.34
CA LEU A 527 11.83 6.85 6.75
C LEU A 527 11.84 7.03 8.27
N HIS A 528 10.67 7.19 8.90
CA HIS A 528 10.60 7.53 10.34
C HIS A 528 10.75 6.32 11.26
N ASN A 529 10.37 5.11 10.81
CA ASN A 529 10.65 3.85 11.49
C ASN A 529 12.13 3.42 11.38
N GLY A 530 12.97 4.13 10.60
CA GLY A 530 14.41 3.91 10.51
C GLY A 530 14.84 2.77 9.59
N GLU A 531 13.99 2.39 8.64
CA GLU A 531 14.29 1.36 7.64
C GLU A 531 15.21 1.90 6.54
N LEU A 532 15.03 3.17 6.15
CA LEU A 532 15.79 3.81 5.07
C LEU A 532 17.12 4.44 5.50
N LEU A 533 17.23 4.88 6.75
CA LEU A 533 18.37 5.64 7.28
C LEU A 533 18.68 5.22 8.71
N THR A 534 19.97 5.29 9.09
CA THR A 534 20.35 5.14 10.51
C THR A 534 19.75 6.28 11.35
N PRO A 535 19.48 6.07 12.65
CA PRO A 535 18.95 7.12 13.52
C PRO A 535 19.80 8.40 13.53
N ASN A 536 21.12 8.29 13.36
CA ASN A 536 22.00 9.45 13.25
C ASN A 536 21.80 10.21 11.93
N ALA A 537 21.65 9.52 10.79
CA ALA A 537 21.41 10.16 9.51
C ALA A 537 20.01 10.80 9.44
N PHE A 538 18.99 10.14 9.96
CA PHE A 538 17.65 10.71 10.07
C PHE A 538 17.62 11.94 11.01
N ASN A 539 18.34 11.91 12.14
CA ASN A 539 18.50 13.06 13.01
C ASN A 539 19.21 14.24 12.30
N LEU A 540 20.18 14.00 11.43
CA LEU A 540 20.83 15.06 10.65
C LEU A 540 19.83 15.79 9.73
N MET A 541 18.86 15.08 9.14
CA MET A 541 17.82 15.72 8.32
C MET A 541 17.06 16.80 9.09
N GLN A 542 16.88 16.64 10.39
CA GLN A 542 16.13 17.56 11.24
C GLN A 542 17.01 18.60 11.95
N GLN A 543 18.27 18.26 12.27
CA GLN A 543 19.16 19.13 13.04
C GLN A 543 19.87 20.17 12.18
N GLU A 544 20.14 19.87 10.90
CA GLU A 544 20.78 20.77 9.93
C GLU A 544 19.76 21.77 9.33
N SER A 545 18.79 22.20 10.13
CA SER A 545 17.64 23.00 9.73
C SER A 545 17.89 24.50 9.86
N LEU A 546 17.42 25.28 8.88
CA LEU A 546 17.42 26.74 8.89
C LEU A 546 15.99 27.27 8.97
N VAL A 547 15.81 28.45 9.58
CA VAL A 547 14.52 29.15 9.61
C VAL A 547 14.17 29.65 8.21
N VAL A 548 12.93 29.42 7.76
CA VAL A 548 12.49 29.75 6.40
C VAL A 548 12.30 31.25 6.21
N GLU A 549 11.56 31.91 7.12
CA GLU A 549 11.35 33.37 7.15
C GLU A 549 11.59 33.97 8.54
N GLU A 550 12.07 35.22 8.61
CA GLU A 550 12.39 35.89 9.87
C GLU A 550 11.12 36.22 10.68
N GLY A 551 10.83 35.38 11.68
CA GLY A 551 9.65 35.51 12.55
C GLY A 551 8.70 34.31 12.48
N ASP A 552 8.89 33.43 11.51
CA ASP A 552 8.22 32.14 11.44
C ASP A 552 8.88 31.11 12.40
N ARG A 553 8.15 30.01 12.68
CA ARG A 553 8.68 28.82 13.38
C ARG A 553 9.04 27.70 12.41
N ASP A 554 8.56 27.76 11.18
CA ASP A 554 8.84 26.76 10.16
C ASP A 554 10.33 26.79 9.76
N ARG A 555 10.90 25.59 9.65
CA ARG A 555 12.31 25.36 9.36
C ARG A 555 12.45 24.38 8.21
N TYR A 556 13.52 24.51 7.43
CA TYR A 556 13.86 23.59 6.35
C TYR A 556 15.18 22.87 6.66
N GLY A 557 15.13 21.55 6.73
CA GLY A 557 16.22 20.61 7.03
C GLY A 557 16.91 20.07 5.77
N LEU A 558 17.45 18.84 5.83
CA LEU A 558 17.97 18.17 4.64
C LEU A 558 16.80 17.52 3.88
N GLY A 559 16.18 18.28 2.98
CA GLY A 559 15.05 17.80 2.15
C GLY A 559 13.74 17.56 2.91
N LEU A 560 13.57 18.15 4.08
CA LEU A 560 12.34 18.08 4.87
C LEU A 560 11.99 19.47 5.40
N GLU A 561 10.71 19.81 5.32
CA GLU A 561 10.10 20.88 6.10
C GLU A 561 9.83 20.38 7.53
N LEU A 562 10.01 21.27 8.51
CA LEU A 562 9.77 21.05 9.93
C LEU A 562 8.86 22.15 10.46
N ARG A 563 7.69 21.78 10.99
CA ARG A 563 6.73 22.70 11.60
C ARG A 563 6.50 22.34 13.07
N ASP A 564 6.71 23.29 13.98
CA ASP A 564 6.54 23.05 15.42
C ASP A 564 5.04 22.95 15.79
N THR A 565 4.56 21.76 16.18
CA THR A 565 3.16 21.55 16.62
C THR A 565 3.07 21.18 18.12
N PRO A 566 1.89 21.25 18.75
CA PRO A 566 1.71 20.80 20.14
C PRO A 566 2.03 19.32 20.37
N GLY A 567 1.96 18.49 19.31
CA GLY A 567 2.24 17.04 19.37
C GLY A 567 3.69 16.65 19.12
N GLY A 568 4.54 17.57 18.68
CA GLY A 568 5.90 17.31 18.19
C GLY A 568 6.22 18.12 16.91
N PRO A 569 7.44 18.00 16.37
CA PRO A 569 7.76 18.53 15.04
C PRO A 569 7.01 17.72 13.98
N LEU A 570 6.12 18.38 13.22
CA LEU A 570 5.56 17.81 12.01
C LEU A 570 6.63 17.86 10.92
N LEU A 571 6.99 16.71 10.37
CA LEU A 571 8.06 16.53 9.38
C LEU A 571 7.43 16.17 8.03
N GLY A 572 7.92 16.72 6.93
CA GLY A 572 7.35 16.40 5.61
C GLY A 572 7.79 17.31 4.49
N HIS A 573 6.96 17.45 3.45
CA HIS A 573 7.17 18.38 2.34
C HIS A 573 5.84 18.64 1.59
N ASN A 574 5.67 19.84 1.04
CA ASN A 574 4.63 20.12 0.03
C ASN A 574 5.23 20.01 -1.38
N GLY A 575 4.51 19.48 -2.35
CA GLY A 575 4.89 19.47 -3.76
C GLY A 575 3.84 20.19 -4.60
N GLY A 576 4.24 21.25 -5.27
CA GLY A 576 3.48 21.88 -6.34
C GLY A 576 4.10 21.56 -7.70
N PHE A 577 3.25 21.39 -8.70
CA PHE A 577 3.57 21.40 -10.13
C PHE A 577 2.29 21.76 -10.91
N PRO A 578 2.33 22.54 -12.01
CA PRO A 578 1.15 22.83 -12.84
C PRO A 578 0.26 21.61 -13.15
N GLY A 579 -0.85 21.49 -12.43
CA GLY A 579 -1.79 20.36 -12.51
C GLY A 579 -1.80 19.39 -11.33
N ALA A 580 -0.88 19.49 -10.38
CA ALA A 580 -0.78 18.60 -9.21
C ALA A 580 -0.34 19.35 -7.96
N GLY A 581 -1.18 19.35 -6.93
CA GLY A 581 -0.84 19.71 -5.57
C GLY A 581 -0.61 18.45 -4.74
N SER A 582 0.35 18.47 -3.82
CA SER A 582 0.71 17.30 -3.04
C SER A 582 1.29 17.66 -1.68
N PHE A 583 0.98 16.86 -0.67
CA PHE A 583 1.44 17.10 0.70
C PHE A 583 1.69 15.77 1.38
N MET A 584 2.87 15.60 1.96
CA MET A 584 3.28 14.39 2.67
C MET A 584 3.87 14.80 4.01
N TYR A 585 3.21 14.43 5.11
CA TYR A 585 3.61 14.79 6.46
C TYR A 585 3.49 13.62 7.43
N PHE A 586 4.39 13.57 8.40
CA PHE A 586 4.36 12.61 9.48
C PHE A 586 4.77 13.25 10.80
N LEU A 587 4.22 12.74 11.90
CA LEU A 587 4.48 13.17 13.27
C LEU A 587 5.02 11.96 14.07
N PRO A 588 6.36 11.81 14.20
CA PRO A 588 6.98 10.62 14.80
C PRO A 588 6.49 10.30 16.20
N GLU A 589 6.27 11.32 17.04
CA GLU A 589 5.83 11.17 18.43
C GLU A 589 4.43 10.55 18.58
N GLN A 590 3.60 10.64 17.54
CA GLN A 590 2.25 10.07 17.50
C GLN A 590 2.13 8.89 16.53
N GLN A 591 3.21 8.54 15.81
CA GLN A 591 3.21 7.57 14.70
C GLN A 591 2.05 7.82 13.72
N LEU A 592 1.88 9.10 13.36
CA LEU A 592 0.82 9.57 12.49
C LEU A 592 1.42 10.03 11.17
N THR A 593 1.13 9.32 10.08
CA THR A 593 1.48 9.70 8.71
C THR A 593 0.22 10.12 7.97
N ILE A 594 0.28 11.23 7.23
CA ILE A 594 -0.82 11.76 6.42
C ILE A 594 -0.25 12.19 5.06
N VAL A 595 -0.88 11.76 3.97
CA VAL A 595 -0.50 12.12 2.60
C VAL A 595 -1.74 12.46 1.79
N THR A 596 -1.70 13.51 0.97
CA THR A 596 -2.80 13.89 0.07
C THR A 596 -2.25 14.37 -1.27
N LEU A 597 -2.91 14.02 -2.37
CA LEU A 597 -2.61 14.51 -3.72
C LEU A 597 -3.89 15.06 -4.34
N GLU A 598 -3.84 16.27 -4.90
CA GLU A 598 -4.94 16.95 -5.58
C GLU A 598 -4.57 17.25 -7.04
N ASN A 599 -5.53 17.12 -7.96
CA ASN A 599 -5.28 17.22 -9.40
C ASN A 599 -5.36 18.66 -9.95
N GLN A 600 -4.95 19.62 -9.14
CA GLN A 600 -4.65 21.01 -9.49
C GLN A 600 -3.65 21.54 -8.46
N GLU A 601 -2.74 22.42 -8.86
CA GLU A 601 -1.87 23.13 -7.92
C GLU A 601 -2.62 24.33 -7.33
N GLU A 602 -2.93 24.29 -6.03
CA GLU A 602 -3.46 25.45 -5.32
C GLU A 602 -2.32 26.29 -4.75
N THR A 603 -2.27 27.58 -5.11
CA THR A 603 -1.11 28.46 -4.90
C THR A 603 -0.76 28.78 -3.45
N SER A 604 -1.60 28.46 -2.47
CA SER A 604 -1.30 28.60 -1.04
C SER A 604 -1.09 27.29 -0.28
N GLY A 605 -1.55 26.16 -0.82
CA GLY A 605 -1.69 24.86 -0.13
C GLY A 605 -2.47 24.91 1.18
N GLN A 606 -3.11 26.04 1.49
CA GLN A 606 -3.55 26.38 2.84
C GLN A 606 -4.77 25.57 3.30
N PRO A 607 -5.75 25.20 2.44
CA PRO A 607 -6.85 24.31 2.79
C PRO A 607 -6.37 22.95 3.29
N PHE A 608 -5.41 22.33 2.60
CA PHE A 608 -4.86 21.05 2.99
C PHE A 608 -4.01 21.18 4.25
N ILE A 609 -3.13 22.18 4.37
CA ILE A 609 -2.41 22.48 5.62
C ILE A 609 -3.38 22.65 6.81
N ASN A 610 -4.57 23.22 6.59
CA ASN A 610 -5.61 23.32 7.63
C ASN A 610 -6.28 21.97 7.94
N LEU A 611 -6.51 21.11 6.93
CA LEU A 611 -6.92 19.72 7.12
C LEU A 611 -5.88 18.95 7.97
N PHE A 612 -4.59 19.01 7.63
CA PHE A 612 -3.52 18.40 8.45
C PHE A 612 -3.57 18.92 9.89
N LYS A 613 -3.64 20.25 10.10
CA LYS A 613 -3.73 20.86 11.44
C LYS A 613 -4.98 20.42 12.22
N ALA A 614 -6.12 20.24 11.55
CA ALA A 614 -7.35 19.73 12.16
C ALA A 614 -7.20 18.26 12.58
N LEU A 615 -6.60 17.41 11.74
CA LEU A 615 -6.32 16.00 12.06
C LEU A 615 -5.32 15.88 13.23
N LEU A 616 -4.26 16.70 13.24
CA LEU A 616 -3.23 16.75 14.29
C LEU A 616 -3.73 17.32 15.64
N THR A 617 -4.95 17.84 15.69
CA THR A 617 -5.56 18.43 16.90
C THR A 617 -6.88 17.78 17.31
N ALA A 618 -7.31 16.72 16.61
CA ALA A 618 -8.42 15.89 17.05
C ALA A 618 -8.07 15.15 18.35
N GLU A 619 -9.01 15.10 19.30
CA GLU A 619 -8.86 14.36 20.57
C GLU A 619 -9.31 12.88 20.48
N GLU A 620 -9.87 12.45 19.34
CA GLU A 620 -10.41 11.10 19.07
C GLU A 620 -9.72 10.45 17.86
#